data_AF-A0A511JIU0-F1
#
_entry.id   AF-A0A511JIU0-F1
#
_cell.length_a   1.000
_cell.length_b   1.000
_cell.length_c   1.000
_cell.angle_alpha   90.00
_cell.angle_beta   90.00
_cell.angle_gamma   90.00
#
_symmetry.space_group_name_H-M   'P 1'
#
loop_
_entity.id
_entity.type
_entity.pdbx_description
1 polymer ?
#
loop_
_entity_poly.entity_id
_entity_poly.type
_entity_poly.pdbx_seq_one_letter_code
_entity_poly.pdbx_strand_id
1 'polypeptide(L)'
;MTTDPRFERSARFWLRAYPRRWRLRRADEMVALLADLAAPGATRVDVRTAAGLVRSGWATRARTRPPLRHALAYRLFDRRVPARYRGWVRDDLEGASAPLRVVGSVVLVLVAVSVLLPLATGDRPHAPSWSAVVVALGMSVGLLSRGRRQLQKQSRKHLVPDGGEEVTADTLLFGWVMRDRLTARGTAGILTVAVGVVGLGAVAACLAAPTRLAAAACGDACVGTVTVARSGISPALLVALAGALAVGVLGSLLARRRLRRLVPVRPAQHARRLVRPTPRHRMLLVTLSGCILGVAWVEGTGRADLFFSVGVAAGALLVLPALLVVWRTSWRGPADLALVDALRIAFRGRQSRVDTFQEGLVPALVATD
;
A
#
# COMPACT_ATOMS: atom_id res chain seq x y z
N MET A 1 26.59 13.58 -25.53
CA MET A 1 27.31 13.26 -24.29
C MET A 1 26.48 12.29 -23.47
N THR A 2 27.03 11.14 -23.07
CA THR A 2 26.35 10.21 -22.16
C THR A 2 26.56 10.68 -20.71
N THR A 3 25.51 11.21 -20.08
CA THR A 3 25.56 11.62 -18.66
C THR A 3 25.82 10.41 -17.75
N ASP A 4 26.65 10.56 -16.71
CA ASP A 4 26.87 9.49 -15.72
C ASP A 4 25.52 9.12 -15.05
N PRO A 5 25.10 7.83 -15.05
CA PRO A 5 23.86 7.39 -14.41
C PRO A 5 23.81 7.64 -12.89
N ARG A 6 24.94 7.90 -12.22
CA ARG A 6 24.98 8.35 -10.81
C ARG A 6 24.57 9.81 -10.69
N PHE A 7 25.06 10.67 -11.57
CA PHE A 7 24.71 12.09 -11.59
C PHE A 7 23.23 12.29 -11.90
N GLU A 8 22.73 11.60 -12.93
CA GLU A 8 21.31 11.62 -13.30
C GLU A 8 20.40 11.23 -12.12
N ARG A 9 20.79 10.19 -11.35
CA ARG A 9 20.06 9.79 -10.14
C ARG A 9 20.08 10.86 -9.05
N SER A 10 21.22 11.53 -8.85
CA SER A 10 21.35 12.64 -7.91
C SER A 10 20.47 13.83 -8.31
N ALA A 11 20.52 14.25 -9.58
CA ALA A 11 19.69 15.32 -10.11
C ALA A 11 18.18 15.01 -9.98
N ARG A 12 17.76 13.82 -10.43
CA ARG A 12 16.36 13.37 -10.30
C ARG A 12 15.90 13.25 -8.85
N PHE A 13 16.81 12.99 -7.91
CA PHE A 13 16.48 13.00 -6.48
C PHE A 13 16.13 14.41 -6.00
N TRP A 14 16.97 15.41 -6.28
CA TRP A 14 16.74 16.80 -5.87
C TRP A 14 15.54 17.44 -6.57
N LEU A 15 15.32 17.10 -7.85
CA LEU A 15 14.14 17.57 -8.59
C LEU A 15 12.82 17.12 -7.96
N ARG A 16 12.78 16.12 -7.06
CA ARG A 16 11.56 15.73 -6.32
C ARG A 16 10.96 16.89 -5.51
N ALA A 17 11.73 17.93 -5.21
CA ALA A 17 11.24 19.17 -4.64
C ALA A 17 10.21 19.88 -5.55
N TYR A 18 10.24 19.68 -6.86
CA TYR A 18 9.26 20.23 -7.80
C TYR A 18 7.94 19.44 -7.81
N PRO A 19 6.81 20.08 -8.22
CA PRO A 19 5.55 19.38 -8.43
C PRO A 19 5.68 18.24 -9.44
N ARG A 20 4.88 17.16 -9.29
CA ARG A 20 5.04 15.94 -10.11
C ARG A 20 4.75 16.23 -11.58
N ARG A 21 3.68 16.98 -11.87
CA ARG A 21 3.34 17.41 -13.23
C ARG A 21 4.43 18.25 -13.93
N TRP A 22 5.19 19.03 -13.15
CA TRP A 22 6.31 19.80 -13.68
C TRP A 22 7.47 18.87 -14.07
N ARG A 23 7.80 17.91 -13.19
CA ARG A 23 8.85 16.93 -13.46
C ARG A 23 8.55 16.07 -14.69
N LEU A 24 7.30 15.66 -14.87
CA LEU A 24 6.93 14.85 -16.05
C LEU A 24 7.16 15.58 -17.38
N ARG A 25 7.17 16.91 -17.37
CA ARG A 25 7.37 17.74 -18.57
C ARG A 25 8.82 18.19 -18.74
N ARG A 26 9.48 18.58 -17.66
CA ARG A 26 10.75 19.33 -17.70
C ARG A 26 11.93 18.60 -17.05
N ALA A 27 11.74 17.46 -16.39
CA ALA A 27 12.83 16.86 -15.62
C ALA A 27 14.00 16.42 -16.50
N ASP A 28 13.75 15.87 -17.69
CA ASP A 28 14.83 15.39 -18.56
C ASP A 28 15.62 16.58 -19.16
N GLU A 29 14.94 17.65 -19.60
CA GLU A 29 15.58 18.92 -19.99
C GLU A 29 16.47 19.47 -18.87
N MET A 30 15.95 19.47 -17.63
CA MET A 30 16.68 20.01 -16.48
C MET A 30 17.84 19.13 -16.05
N VAL A 31 17.72 17.80 -16.20
CA VAL A 31 18.83 16.88 -15.96
C VAL A 31 19.94 17.10 -16.99
N ALA A 32 19.59 17.29 -18.26
CA ALA A 32 20.56 17.60 -19.31
C ALA A 32 21.28 18.93 -19.03
N LEU A 33 20.52 20.00 -18.75
CA LEU A 33 21.09 21.30 -18.39
C LEU A 33 22.01 21.22 -17.17
N LEU A 34 21.62 20.48 -16.12
CA LEU A 34 22.46 20.29 -14.94
C LEU A 34 23.72 19.48 -15.26
N ALA A 35 23.67 18.55 -16.21
CA ALA A 35 24.84 17.78 -16.64
C ALA A 35 25.81 18.64 -17.45
N ASP A 36 25.31 19.54 -18.30
CA ASP A 36 26.14 20.45 -19.10
C ASP A 36 26.84 21.50 -18.23
N LEU A 37 26.20 21.93 -17.13
CA LEU A 37 26.78 22.87 -16.17
C LEU A 37 27.70 22.20 -15.14
N ALA A 38 27.69 20.86 -15.04
CA ALA A 38 28.50 20.15 -14.06
C ALA A 38 29.96 20.09 -14.48
N ALA A 39 30.87 20.10 -13.49
CA ALA A 39 32.29 19.87 -13.76
C ALA A 39 32.51 18.51 -14.44
N PRO A 40 33.50 18.38 -15.34
CA PRO A 40 33.84 17.10 -15.96
C PRO A 40 34.05 16.00 -14.90
N GLY A 41 33.36 14.86 -15.05
CA GLY A 41 33.44 13.75 -14.11
C GLY A 41 32.59 13.88 -12.83
N ALA A 42 31.74 14.92 -12.72
CA ALA A 42 30.83 15.05 -11.59
C ALA A 42 29.83 13.87 -11.51
N THR A 43 29.82 13.18 -10.37
CA THR A 43 28.93 12.03 -10.12
C THR A 43 27.67 12.41 -9.34
N ARG A 44 27.61 13.62 -8.79
CA ARG A 44 26.51 14.15 -7.96
C ARG A 44 26.33 15.64 -8.19
N VAL A 45 25.10 16.13 -7.96
CA VAL A 45 24.81 17.56 -7.92
C VAL A 45 25.45 18.17 -6.67
N ASP A 46 26.14 19.29 -6.82
CA ASP A 46 26.77 20.00 -5.70
C ASP A 46 25.72 20.52 -4.71
N VAL A 47 26.14 20.74 -3.45
CA VAL A 47 25.21 21.09 -2.36
C VAL A 47 24.52 22.43 -2.60
N ARG A 48 25.21 23.42 -3.20
CA ARG A 48 24.66 24.76 -3.43
C ARG A 48 23.59 24.71 -4.51
N THR A 49 23.84 24.02 -5.61
CA THR A 49 22.85 23.78 -6.67
C THR A 49 21.69 22.94 -6.14
N ALA A 50 21.96 21.90 -5.34
CA ALA A 50 20.92 21.10 -4.70
C ALA A 50 20.00 21.97 -3.80
N ALA A 51 20.55 22.83 -2.96
CA ALA A 51 19.78 23.77 -2.14
C ALA A 51 18.97 24.75 -3.01
N GLY A 52 19.56 25.25 -4.09
CA GLY A 52 18.88 26.09 -5.08
C GLY A 52 17.69 25.40 -5.74
N LEU A 53 17.86 24.14 -6.17
CA LEU A 53 16.79 23.31 -6.73
C LEU A 53 15.68 23.04 -5.71
N VAL A 54 16.04 22.76 -4.45
CA VAL A 54 15.05 22.54 -3.39
C VAL A 54 14.25 23.83 -3.15
N ARG A 55 14.91 24.97 -2.95
CA ARG A 55 14.25 26.26 -2.74
C ARG A 55 13.32 26.61 -3.91
N SER A 56 13.80 26.49 -5.15
CA SER A 56 13.03 26.78 -6.35
C SER A 56 11.86 25.81 -6.56
N GLY A 57 12.05 24.52 -6.22
CA GLY A 57 10.98 23.53 -6.24
C GLY A 57 9.87 23.83 -5.22
N TRP A 58 10.24 24.23 -4.00
CA TRP A 58 9.29 24.65 -2.96
C TRP A 58 8.57 25.94 -3.35
N ALA A 59 9.27 26.94 -3.88
CA ALA A 59 8.65 28.17 -4.40
C ALA A 59 7.65 27.85 -5.52
N THR A 60 7.96 26.90 -6.40
CA THR A 60 7.05 26.46 -7.47
C THR A 60 5.81 25.75 -6.92
N ARG A 61 5.94 24.97 -5.85
CA ARG A 61 4.78 24.40 -5.13
C ARG A 61 3.94 25.48 -4.48
N ALA A 62 4.57 26.48 -3.85
CA ALA A 62 3.87 27.58 -3.18
C ALA A 62 3.06 28.42 -4.19
N ARG A 63 3.67 28.81 -5.32
CA ARG A 63 3.01 29.58 -6.39
C ARG A 63 1.82 28.87 -7.02
N THR A 64 1.85 27.54 -7.05
CA THR A 64 0.79 26.74 -7.67
C THR A 64 -0.25 26.22 -6.67
N ARG A 65 -0.10 26.58 -5.39
CA ARG A 65 -1.03 26.18 -4.33
C ARG A 65 -2.28 27.08 -4.36
N PRO A 66 -3.49 26.51 -4.25
CA PRO A 66 -4.69 27.32 -4.07
C PRO A 66 -4.66 28.11 -2.75
N PRO A 67 -5.39 29.24 -2.66
CA PRO A 67 -5.64 29.93 -1.40
C PRO A 67 -6.13 28.95 -0.32
N LEU A 68 -5.75 29.19 0.94
CA LEU A 68 -5.99 28.25 2.05
C LEU A 68 -7.45 27.83 2.17
N ARG A 69 -8.41 28.75 1.96
CA ARG A 69 -9.85 28.44 1.97
C ARG A 69 -10.23 27.32 0.99
N HIS A 70 -9.70 27.32 -0.23
CA HIS A 70 -10.01 26.29 -1.23
C HIS A 70 -9.29 24.99 -0.91
N ALA A 71 -8.06 25.06 -0.40
CA ALA A 71 -7.33 23.89 0.05
C ALA A 71 -8.05 23.18 1.23
N LEU A 72 -8.55 23.95 2.19
CA LEU A 72 -9.31 23.44 3.34
C LEU A 72 -10.68 22.92 2.91
N ALA A 73 -11.40 23.67 2.07
CA ALA A 73 -12.69 23.23 1.53
C ALA A 73 -12.60 21.89 0.78
N TYR A 74 -11.54 21.70 -0.01
CA TYR A 74 -11.24 20.43 -0.66
C TYR A 74 -10.92 19.32 0.34
N ARG A 75 -10.09 19.58 1.37
CA ARG A 75 -9.63 18.54 2.30
C ARG A 75 -10.69 18.11 3.31
N LEU A 76 -11.48 19.06 3.82
CA LEU A 76 -12.44 18.82 4.90
C LEU A 76 -13.83 18.48 4.37
N PHE A 77 -14.24 19.10 3.25
CA PHE A 77 -15.60 18.99 2.72
C PHE A 77 -15.66 18.36 1.32
N ASP A 78 -14.52 17.86 0.80
CA ASP A 78 -14.39 17.34 -0.57
C ASP A 78 -14.95 18.33 -1.62
N ARG A 79 -14.89 19.65 -1.37
CA ARG A 79 -15.39 20.65 -2.31
C ARG A 79 -14.48 20.74 -3.53
N ARG A 80 -15.10 20.92 -4.71
CA ARG A 80 -14.38 21.06 -5.98
C ARG A 80 -13.54 22.32 -5.96
N VAL A 81 -12.30 22.21 -6.45
CA VAL A 81 -11.36 23.32 -6.51
C VAL A 81 -11.51 24.03 -7.86
N PRO A 82 -11.39 25.37 -7.95
CA PRO A 82 -11.43 26.10 -9.22
C PRO A 82 -10.47 25.53 -10.27
N ALA A 83 -10.87 25.56 -11.55
CA ALA A 83 -10.17 24.93 -12.67
C ALA A 83 -8.66 25.23 -12.71
N ARG A 84 -8.26 26.49 -12.47
CA ARG A 84 -6.85 26.94 -12.43
C ARG A 84 -5.95 26.20 -11.43
N TYR A 85 -6.51 25.55 -10.40
CA TYR A 85 -5.75 24.80 -9.39
C TYR A 85 -5.93 23.28 -9.52
N ARG A 86 -6.52 22.77 -10.61
CA ARG A 86 -6.63 21.32 -10.85
C ARG A 86 -5.29 20.61 -10.87
N GLY A 87 -4.25 21.23 -11.42
CA GLY A 87 -2.90 20.69 -11.39
C GLY A 87 -2.38 20.43 -9.97
N TRP A 88 -2.79 21.27 -9.00
CA TRP A 88 -2.48 21.03 -7.58
C TRP A 88 -3.25 19.83 -7.01
N VAL A 89 -4.55 19.70 -7.33
CA VAL A 89 -5.35 18.54 -6.91
C VAL A 89 -4.80 17.24 -7.52
N ARG A 90 -4.41 17.27 -8.80
CA ARG A 90 -3.79 16.12 -9.48
C ARG A 90 -2.52 15.67 -8.77
N ASP A 91 -1.63 16.61 -8.45
CA ASP A 91 -0.39 16.31 -7.71
C ASP A 91 -0.66 15.80 -6.29
N ASP A 92 -1.74 16.29 -5.65
CA ASP A 92 -2.18 15.84 -4.33
C ASP A 92 -2.69 14.38 -4.39
N LEU A 93 -3.56 14.07 -5.36
CA LEU A 93 -4.15 12.75 -5.58
C LEU A 93 -3.12 11.70 -6.02
N GLU A 94 -2.21 12.06 -6.93
CA GLU A 94 -1.16 11.20 -7.45
C GLU A 94 0.10 11.17 -6.55
N GLY A 95 0.13 11.99 -5.49
CA GLY A 95 1.30 12.21 -4.65
C GLY A 95 1.68 10.99 -3.81
N ALA A 96 2.99 10.79 -3.61
CA ALA A 96 3.51 9.72 -2.75
C ALA A 96 3.12 9.89 -1.26
N SER A 97 2.72 11.10 -0.85
CA SER A 97 2.25 11.43 0.49
C SER A 97 0.75 11.15 0.71
N ALA A 98 -0.01 10.82 -0.33
CA ALA A 98 -1.42 10.42 -0.19
C ALA A 98 -1.66 9.36 0.91
N PRO A 99 -0.91 8.25 0.99
CA PRO A 99 -1.08 7.28 2.07
C PRO A 99 -0.75 7.89 3.45
N LEU A 100 0.35 8.64 3.57
CA LEU A 100 0.74 9.29 4.84
C LEU A 100 -0.34 10.22 5.38
N ARG A 101 -1.12 10.87 4.50
CA ARG A 101 -2.25 11.70 4.91
C ARG A 101 -3.40 10.90 5.53
N VAL A 102 -3.67 9.70 5.03
CA VAL A 102 -4.68 8.82 5.63
C VAL A 102 -4.28 8.48 7.07
N VAL A 103 -3.04 8.03 7.26
CA VAL A 103 -2.53 7.74 8.60
C VAL A 103 -2.48 8.99 9.47
N GLY A 104 -2.00 10.11 8.94
CA GLY A 104 -1.97 11.39 9.65
C GLY A 104 -3.36 11.87 10.07
N SER A 105 -4.39 11.67 9.24
CA SER A 105 -5.77 12.03 9.58
C SER A 105 -6.32 11.13 10.69
N VAL A 106 -6.03 9.83 10.64
CA VAL A 106 -6.42 8.89 11.70
C VAL A 106 -5.72 9.21 13.02
N VAL A 107 -4.40 9.48 12.97
CA VAL A 107 -3.63 9.92 14.14
C VAL A 107 -4.19 11.23 14.70
N LEU A 108 -4.51 12.20 13.83
CA LEU A 108 -5.11 13.46 14.25
C LEU A 108 -6.45 13.25 14.94
N VAL A 109 -7.32 12.37 14.42
CA VAL A 109 -8.59 12.02 15.07
C VAL A 109 -8.35 11.36 16.42
N LEU A 110 -7.41 10.42 16.51
CA LEU A 110 -7.04 9.78 17.78
C LEU A 110 -6.57 10.81 18.81
N VAL A 111 -5.70 11.75 18.41
CA VAL A 111 -5.21 12.83 19.27
C VAL A 111 -6.33 13.79 19.65
N ALA A 112 -7.19 14.16 18.71
CA ALA A 112 -8.31 15.05 18.97
C ALA A 112 -9.28 14.45 20.01
N VAL A 113 -9.63 13.17 19.87
CA VAL A 113 -10.57 12.49 20.77
C VAL A 113 -9.93 12.14 22.11
N SER A 114 -8.67 11.72 22.14
CA SER A 114 -8.03 11.22 23.38
C SER A 114 -7.37 12.32 24.21
N VAL A 115 -7.04 13.46 23.59
CA VAL A 115 -6.28 14.55 24.22
C VAL A 115 -7.00 15.89 24.12
N LEU A 116 -7.30 16.38 22.91
CA LEU A 116 -7.80 17.76 22.74
C LEU A 116 -9.23 17.94 23.29
N LEU A 117 -10.12 16.98 23.04
CA LEU A 117 -11.51 17.04 23.50
C LEU A 117 -11.60 16.97 25.04
N PRO A 118 -10.91 16.04 25.74
CA PRO A 118 -10.83 16.07 27.20
C PRO A 118 -10.30 17.39 27.76
N LEU A 119 -9.22 17.93 27.18
CA LEU A 119 -8.68 19.22 27.62
C LEU A 119 -9.68 20.37 27.46
N ALA A 120 -10.52 20.33 26.41
CA ALA A 120 -11.55 21.34 26.18
C ALA A 120 -12.76 21.17 27.10
N THR A 121 -13.10 19.95 27.53
CA THR A 121 -14.21 19.66 28.44
C THR A 121 -13.82 19.74 29.92
N GLY A 122 -12.53 19.85 30.23
CA GLY A 122 -12.00 19.82 31.59
C GLY A 122 -11.72 18.41 32.12
N ASP A 123 -11.87 17.39 31.28
CA ASP A 123 -11.54 16.01 31.61
C ASP A 123 -10.03 15.75 31.51
N ARG A 124 -9.54 14.76 32.26
CA ARG A 124 -8.15 14.33 32.14
C ARG A 124 -7.93 13.63 30.79
N PRO A 125 -6.80 13.87 30.09
CA PRO A 125 -6.43 13.08 28.93
C PRO A 125 -6.27 11.61 29.34
N HIS A 126 -6.91 10.70 28.59
CA HIS A 126 -6.75 9.27 28.79
C HIS A 126 -5.96 8.68 27.62
N ALA A 127 -5.09 7.71 27.90
CA ALA A 127 -4.46 6.95 26.83
C ALA A 127 -5.56 6.30 25.98
N PRO A 128 -5.44 6.30 24.63
CA PRO A 128 -6.43 5.66 23.79
C PRO A 128 -6.55 4.19 24.21
N SER A 129 -7.78 3.72 24.40
CA SER A 129 -8.02 2.31 24.65
C SER A 129 -7.44 1.47 23.51
N TRP A 130 -6.99 0.26 23.81
CA TRP A 130 -6.46 -0.63 22.77
C TRP A 130 -7.50 -0.90 21.68
N SER A 131 -8.80 -0.93 22.02
CA SER A 131 -9.90 -1.05 21.07
C SER A 131 -9.99 0.15 20.13
N ALA A 132 -9.80 1.38 20.63
CA ALA A 132 -9.74 2.58 19.79
C ALA A 132 -8.56 2.52 18.80
N VAL A 133 -7.40 2.02 19.25
CA VAL A 133 -6.23 1.82 18.37
C VAL A 133 -6.53 0.80 17.27
N VAL A 134 -7.14 -0.35 17.62
CA VAL A 134 -7.53 -1.38 16.65
C VAL A 134 -8.54 -0.85 15.64
N VAL A 135 -9.55 -0.09 16.09
CA VAL A 135 -10.56 0.54 15.22
C VAL A 135 -9.90 1.54 14.27
N ALA A 136 -9.04 2.42 14.77
CA ALA A 136 -8.32 3.42 13.97
C ALA A 136 -7.41 2.77 12.91
N LEU A 137 -6.75 1.69 13.28
CA LEU A 137 -5.96 0.86 12.39
C LEU A 137 -6.82 0.17 11.31
N GLY A 138 -7.97 -0.39 11.70
CA GLY A 138 -8.96 -0.96 10.79
C GLY A 138 -9.51 0.07 9.78
N MET A 139 -9.82 1.28 10.25
CA MET A 139 -10.20 2.41 9.39
C MET A 139 -9.09 2.78 8.41
N SER A 140 -7.83 2.83 8.88
CA SER A 140 -6.66 3.08 8.04
C SER A 140 -6.53 2.04 6.93
N VAL A 141 -6.69 0.75 7.24
CA VAL A 141 -6.72 -0.35 6.27
C VAL A 141 -7.88 -0.19 5.29
N GLY A 142 -9.07 0.16 5.76
CA GLY A 142 -10.25 0.41 4.92
C GLY A 142 -10.03 1.55 3.93
N LEU A 143 -9.48 2.67 4.38
CA LEU A 143 -9.18 3.83 3.55
C LEU A 143 -8.04 3.56 2.56
N LEU A 144 -7.00 2.84 2.98
CA LEU A 144 -5.88 2.46 2.12
C LEU A 144 -6.31 1.44 1.05
N SER A 145 -7.13 0.45 1.40
CA SER A 145 -7.61 -0.61 0.49
C SER A 145 -8.62 -0.13 -0.54
N ARG A 146 -9.51 0.81 -0.19
CA ARG A 146 -10.45 1.47 -1.12
C ARG A 146 -9.76 2.41 -2.12
N GLY A 147 -8.44 2.48 -2.08
CA GLY A 147 -7.68 3.55 -2.67
C GLY A 147 -7.84 3.81 -4.15
N ARG A 148 -7.88 2.76 -4.97
CA ARG A 148 -8.05 2.94 -6.42
C ARG A 148 -9.44 3.44 -6.77
N ARG A 149 -10.47 2.88 -6.12
CA ARG A 149 -11.86 3.32 -6.33
C ARG A 149 -12.06 4.74 -5.83
N GLN A 150 -11.54 5.06 -4.65
CA GLN A 150 -11.61 6.41 -4.09
C GLN A 150 -10.83 7.41 -4.94
N LEU A 151 -9.64 7.04 -5.41
CA LEU A 151 -8.85 7.86 -6.32
C LEU A 151 -9.61 8.11 -7.62
N GLN A 152 -10.20 7.08 -8.24
CA GLN A 152 -11.04 7.26 -9.44
C GLN A 152 -12.24 8.17 -9.17
N LYS A 153 -12.94 7.99 -8.05
CA LYS A 153 -14.07 8.87 -7.67
C LYS A 153 -13.62 10.32 -7.50
N GLN A 154 -12.50 10.56 -6.81
CA GLN A 154 -11.94 11.89 -6.61
C GLN A 154 -11.41 12.50 -7.91
N SER A 155 -10.71 11.73 -8.74
CA SER A 155 -10.25 12.18 -10.05
C SER A 155 -11.42 12.53 -10.96
N ARG A 156 -12.51 11.75 -10.97
CA ARG A 156 -13.74 12.08 -11.70
C ARG A 156 -14.34 13.40 -11.20
N LYS A 157 -14.46 13.56 -9.88
CA LYS A 157 -15.06 14.77 -9.29
C LYS A 157 -14.24 16.04 -9.50
N HIS A 158 -12.92 15.95 -9.47
CA HIS A 158 -12.05 17.12 -9.38
C HIS A 158 -11.26 17.42 -10.66
N LEU A 159 -11.02 16.41 -11.52
CA LEU A 159 -10.16 16.54 -12.70
C LEU A 159 -10.91 16.45 -14.04
N VAL A 160 -12.15 15.98 -14.04
CA VAL A 160 -13.02 15.98 -15.24
C VAL A 160 -13.72 17.33 -15.32
N PRO A 161 -13.74 18.01 -16.48
CA PRO A 161 -14.35 19.33 -16.61
C PRO A 161 -15.88 19.23 -16.51
N ASP A 162 -16.50 20.25 -15.92
CA ASP A 162 -17.96 20.44 -15.98
C ASP A 162 -18.33 21.17 -17.28
N GLY A 163 -19.62 21.13 -17.64
CA GLY A 163 -20.11 21.84 -18.83
C GLY A 163 -19.76 23.32 -18.79
N GLY A 164 -19.12 23.81 -19.86
CA GLY A 164 -18.70 25.21 -19.98
C GLY A 164 -17.33 25.55 -19.35
N GLU A 165 -16.64 24.59 -18.72
CA GLU A 165 -15.27 24.81 -18.26
C GLU A 165 -14.23 24.57 -19.36
N GLU A 166 -13.21 25.41 -19.42
CA GLU A 166 -12.09 25.24 -20.35
C GLU A 166 -11.27 23.98 -20.07
N VAL A 167 -10.96 23.24 -21.14
CA VAL A 167 -10.10 22.06 -21.07
C VAL A 167 -8.64 22.51 -21.02
N THR A 168 -7.97 22.24 -19.90
CA THR A 168 -6.55 22.52 -19.71
C THR A 168 -5.71 21.26 -19.76
N ALA A 169 -4.39 21.36 -19.94
CA ALA A 169 -3.46 20.23 -19.94
C ALA A 169 -3.47 19.38 -18.63
N ASP A 170 -3.99 19.94 -17.53
CA ASP A 170 -4.14 19.23 -16.26
C ASP A 170 -5.50 18.51 -16.12
N THR A 171 -6.38 18.65 -17.12
CA THR A 171 -7.73 18.06 -17.17
C THR A 171 -7.66 16.59 -17.60
N LEU A 172 -8.55 15.76 -17.06
CA LEU A 172 -8.70 14.37 -17.46
C LEU A 172 -10.04 14.18 -18.16
N LEU A 173 -10.03 13.38 -19.23
CA LEU A 173 -11.22 12.99 -19.99
C LEU A 173 -11.49 11.50 -19.81
N PHE A 174 -12.73 11.09 -20.04
CA PHE A 174 -13.07 9.67 -20.10
C PHE A 174 -12.50 9.05 -21.37
N GLY A 175 -11.91 7.87 -21.23
CA GLY A 175 -11.38 7.14 -22.36
C GLY A 175 -11.07 5.69 -22.02
N TRP A 176 -10.76 4.90 -23.05
CA TRP A 176 -10.34 3.51 -22.89
C TRP A 176 -8.89 3.45 -22.43
N VAL A 177 -8.67 2.87 -21.25
CA VAL A 177 -7.33 2.70 -20.68
C VAL A 177 -6.99 1.24 -20.51
N MET A 178 -5.69 0.95 -20.59
CA MET A 178 -5.16 -0.35 -20.19
C MET A 178 -5.40 -0.62 -18.71
N ARG A 179 -5.66 -1.88 -18.36
CA ARG A 179 -5.87 -2.28 -16.98
C ARG A 179 -4.55 -2.35 -16.22
N ASP A 180 -4.41 -1.51 -15.19
CA ASP A 180 -3.27 -1.61 -14.28
C ASP A 180 -3.30 -2.91 -13.46
N ARG A 181 -2.20 -3.66 -13.50
CA ARG A 181 -1.93 -4.86 -12.69
C ARG A 181 -0.57 -4.73 -11.99
N LEU A 182 -0.47 -5.24 -10.76
CA LEU A 182 0.79 -5.22 -10.02
C LEU A 182 1.78 -6.23 -10.61
N THR A 183 3.04 -5.82 -10.77
CA THR A 183 4.12 -6.74 -11.20
C THR A 183 4.34 -7.83 -10.15
N ALA A 184 4.53 -9.08 -10.59
CA ALA A 184 4.83 -10.17 -9.68
C ALA A 184 6.23 -10.01 -9.03
N ARG A 185 7.25 -9.67 -9.84
CA ARG A 185 8.67 -9.63 -9.45
C ARG A 185 8.97 -8.81 -8.19
N GLY A 186 8.25 -7.71 -7.96
CA GLY A 186 8.41 -6.90 -6.74
C GLY A 186 7.36 -7.20 -5.67
N THR A 187 6.10 -7.40 -6.08
CA THR A 187 4.98 -7.45 -5.13
C THR A 187 4.91 -8.80 -4.41
N ALA A 188 5.30 -9.90 -5.06
CA ALA A 188 5.32 -11.22 -4.43
C ALA A 188 6.31 -11.29 -3.26
N GLY A 189 7.50 -10.70 -3.39
CA GLY A 189 8.48 -10.63 -2.31
C GLY A 189 7.96 -9.84 -1.11
N ILE A 190 7.39 -8.66 -1.34
CA ILE A 190 6.80 -7.83 -0.27
C ILE A 190 5.69 -8.61 0.46
N LEU A 191 4.80 -9.27 -0.28
CA LEU A 191 3.73 -10.08 0.33
C LEU A 191 4.28 -11.27 1.12
N THR A 192 5.31 -11.95 0.61
CA THR A 192 5.95 -13.09 1.27
C THR A 192 6.59 -12.65 2.59
N VAL A 193 7.32 -11.53 2.61
CA VAL A 193 7.90 -10.97 3.83
C VAL A 193 6.79 -10.57 4.81
N ALA A 194 5.75 -9.87 4.36
CA ALA A 194 4.64 -9.46 5.23
C ALA A 194 3.94 -10.66 5.89
N VAL A 195 3.63 -11.71 5.12
CA VAL A 195 3.02 -12.95 5.63
C VAL A 195 3.98 -13.72 6.55
N GLY A 196 5.27 -13.77 6.21
CA GLY A 196 6.28 -14.44 7.03
C GLY A 196 6.46 -13.79 8.39
N VAL A 197 6.59 -12.46 8.44
CA VAL A 197 6.72 -11.69 9.69
C VAL A 197 5.46 -11.84 10.55
N VAL A 198 4.28 -11.69 9.95
CA VAL A 198 3.00 -11.86 10.65
C VAL A 198 2.83 -13.28 11.17
N GLY A 199 3.15 -14.29 10.35
CA GLY A 199 3.06 -15.70 10.72
C GLY A 199 4.00 -16.05 11.87
N LEU A 200 5.25 -15.58 11.84
CA LEU A 200 6.20 -15.78 12.94
C LEU A 200 5.71 -15.12 14.23
N GLY A 201 5.23 -13.89 14.18
CA GLY A 201 4.67 -13.21 15.35
C GLY A 201 3.46 -13.94 15.93
N ALA A 202 2.56 -14.43 15.07
CA ALA A 202 1.39 -15.19 15.49
C ALA A 202 1.76 -16.57 16.08
N VAL A 203 2.73 -17.28 15.51
CA VAL A 203 3.25 -18.54 16.07
C VAL A 203 3.90 -18.28 17.43
N ALA A 204 4.73 -17.24 17.55
CA ALA A 204 5.35 -16.86 18.82
C ALA A 204 4.29 -16.56 19.88
N ALA A 205 3.23 -15.82 19.54
CA ALA A 205 2.09 -15.57 20.43
C ALA A 205 1.38 -16.87 20.84
N CYS A 206 1.15 -17.79 19.91
CA CYS A 206 0.54 -19.09 20.19
C CYS A 206 1.38 -19.97 21.13
N LEU A 207 2.70 -19.80 21.13
CA LEU A 207 3.62 -20.56 21.99
C LEU A 207 3.81 -19.88 23.37
N ALA A 208 3.80 -18.55 23.42
CA ALA A 208 4.06 -17.77 24.63
C ALA A 208 2.80 -17.42 25.45
N ALA A 209 1.60 -17.49 24.87
CA ALA A 209 0.37 -17.07 25.54
C ALA A 209 0.14 -17.84 26.86
N PRO A 210 -0.04 -17.14 27.99
CA PRO A 210 -0.21 -17.76 29.32
C PRO A 210 -1.63 -18.30 29.54
N THR A 211 -2.59 -17.92 28.69
CA THR A 211 -4.00 -18.31 28.79
C THR A 211 -4.49 -18.99 27.51
N ARG A 212 -5.54 -19.80 27.64
CA ARG A 212 -6.27 -20.40 26.52
C ARG A 212 -7.77 -20.39 26.77
N LEU A 213 -8.54 -20.42 25.69
CA LEU A 213 -9.97 -20.72 25.75
C LEU A 213 -10.18 -22.21 25.98
N ALA A 214 -10.97 -22.56 26.99
CA ALA A 214 -11.47 -23.90 27.23
C ALA A 214 -13.00 -23.89 27.24
N ALA A 215 -13.60 -25.00 26.83
CA ALA A 215 -15.01 -25.22 27.07
C ALA A 215 -15.19 -25.73 28.50
N ALA A 216 -16.04 -25.09 29.29
CA ALA A 216 -16.44 -25.56 30.61
C ALA A 216 -17.96 -25.66 30.68
N ALA A 217 -18.45 -26.66 31.43
CA ALA A 217 -19.87 -26.79 31.71
C ALA A 217 -20.32 -25.67 32.66
N CYS A 218 -21.37 -24.93 32.30
CA CYS A 218 -22.02 -23.91 33.14
C CYS A 218 -23.32 -24.42 33.80
N GLY A 219 -23.60 -25.72 33.70
CA GLY A 219 -24.80 -26.40 34.21
C GLY A 219 -25.17 -27.60 33.34
N ASP A 220 -26.30 -28.25 33.62
CA ASP A 220 -26.71 -29.55 33.03
C ASP A 220 -26.91 -29.54 31.50
N ALA A 221 -26.96 -28.36 30.87
CA ALA A 221 -27.09 -28.22 29.41
C ALA A 221 -26.32 -27.03 28.81
N CYS A 222 -25.36 -26.45 29.54
CA CYS A 222 -24.67 -25.23 29.14
C CYS A 222 -23.17 -25.47 28.95
N VAL A 223 -22.64 -25.13 27.77
CA VAL A 223 -21.20 -25.11 27.50
C VAL A 223 -20.77 -23.66 27.27
N GLY A 224 -19.97 -23.13 28.19
CA GLY A 224 -19.40 -21.79 28.11
C GLY A 224 -17.93 -21.85 27.71
N THR A 225 -17.46 -20.80 27.02
CA THR A 225 -16.03 -20.58 26.81
C THR A 225 -15.46 -19.85 28.02
N VAL A 226 -14.55 -20.49 28.75
CA VAL A 226 -13.84 -19.91 29.89
C VAL A 226 -12.37 -19.75 29.58
N THR A 227 -11.75 -18.74 30.17
CA THR A 227 -10.33 -18.45 30.04
C THR A 227 -9.59 -19.20 31.13
N VAL A 228 -8.64 -20.06 30.76
CA VAL A 228 -7.92 -20.93 31.72
C VAL A 228 -6.42 -20.71 31.56
N ALA A 229 -5.70 -20.66 32.68
CA ALA A 229 -4.26 -20.62 32.70
C ALA A 229 -3.67 -21.86 31.99
N ARG A 230 -2.57 -21.64 31.27
CA ARG A 230 -1.92 -22.66 30.47
C ARG A 230 -0.77 -23.28 31.26
N SER A 231 -0.85 -24.58 31.55
CA SER A 231 0.21 -25.35 32.21
C SER A 231 1.33 -25.82 31.27
N GLY A 232 1.18 -25.63 29.95
CA GLY A 232 2.17 -26.03 28.95
C GLY A 232 1.67 -25.91 27.51
N ILE A 233 2.51 -26.25 26.54
CA ILE A 233 2.12 -26.20 25.13
C ILE A 233 1.15 -27.35 24.82
N SER A 234 -0.09 -27.03 24.45
CA SER A 234 -1.07 -28.03 24.04
C SER A 234 -0.54 -28.88 22.86
N PRO A 235 -0.50 -30.23 22.97
CA PRO A 235 -0.08 -31.08 21.86
C PRO A 235 -1.01 -30.93 20.65
N ALA A 236 -2.30 -30.69 20.87
CA ALA A 236 -3.27 -30.44 19.80
C ALA A 236 -2.91 -29.20 18.97
N LEU A 237 -2.44 -28.13 19.61
CA LEU A 237 -1.95 -26.94 18.91
C LEU A 237 -0.71 -27.25 18.06
N LEU A 238 0.26 -28.00 18.61
CA LEU A 238 1.46 -28.38 17.87
C LEU A 238 1.13 -29.24 16.66
N VAL A 239 0.25 -30.24 16.83
CA VAL A 239 -0.23 -31.09 15.74
C VAL A 239 -0.95 -30.24 14.67
N ALA A 240 -1.79 -29.29 15.07
CA ALA A 240 -2.48 -28.41 14.13
C ALA A 240 -1.50 -27.52 13.33
N LEU A 241 -0.52 -26.90 13.99
CA LEU A 241 0.48 -26.07 13.31
C LEU A 241 1.40 -26.90 12.40
N ALA A 242 1.83 -28.08 12.86
CA ALA A 242 2.64 -29.01 12.07
C ALA A 242 1.87 -29.52 10.84
N GLY A 243 0.60 -29.89 11.02
CA GLY A 243 -0.30 -30.28 9.93
C GLY A 243 -0.50 -29.16 8.91
N ALA A 244 -0.72 -27.93 9.38
CA ALA A 244 -0.83 -26.75 8.50
C ALA A 244 0.44 -26.52 7.69
N LEU A 245 1.62 -26.63 8.31
CA LEU A 245 2.90 -26.52 7.62
C LEU A 245 3.10 -27.64 6.58
N ALA A 246 2.83 -28.90 6.95
CA ALA A 246 2.95 -30.04 6.05
C ALA A 246 2.05 -29.89 4.81
N VAL A 247 0.78 -29.50 5.00
CA VAL A 247 -0.16 -29.21 3.92
C VAL A 247 0.33 -28.03 3.07
N GLY A 248 0.85 -26.98 3.68
CA GLY A 248 1.43 -25.84 2.98
C GLY A 248 2.62 -26.22 2.10
N VAL A 249 3.53 -27.06 2.61
CA VAL A 249 4.69 -27.58 1.88
C VAL A 249 4.24 -28.43 0.69
N LEU A 250 3.30 -29.37 0.89
CA LEU A 250 2.73 -30.17 -0.20
C LEU A 250 2.04 -29.28 -1.25
N GLY A 251 1.27 -28.29 -0.82
CA GLY A 251 0.64 -27.29 -1.68
C GLY A 251 1.66 -26.48 -2.50
N SER A 252 2.84 -26.19 -1.93
CA SER A 252 3.92 -25.49 -2.64
C SER A 252 4.50 -26.30 -3.80
N LEU A 253 4.57 -27.63 -3.68
CA LEU A 253 5.01 -28.52 -4.77
C LEU A 253 4.01 -28.48 -5.92
N LEU A 254 2.71 -28.51 -5.62
CA LEU A 254 1.64 -28.35 -6.61
C LEU A 254 1.68 -26.97 -7.27
N ALA A 255 1.85 -25.90 -6.49
CA ALA A 255 2.00 -24.54 -7.00
C ALA A 255 3.21 -24.43 -7.94
N ARG A 256 4.36 -25.04 -7.58
CA ARG A 256 5.56 -25.08 -8.41
C ARG A 256 5.33 -25.80 -9.73
N ARG A 257 4.67 -26.96 -9.71
CA ARG A 257 4.30 -27.73 -10.92
C ARG A 257 3.37 -26.90 -11.82
N ARG A 258 2.32 -26.31 -11.25
CA ARG A 258 1.35 -25.46 -11.97
C ARG A 258 2.01 -24.24 -12.61
N LEU A 259 2.85 -23.52 -11.86
CA LEU A 259 3.57 -22.34 -12.36
C LEU A 259 4.53 -22.72 -13.50
N ARG A 260 5.30 -23.80 -13.35
CA ARG A 260 6.20 -24.27 -14.41
C ARG A 260 5.45 -24.62 -15.71
N ARG A 261 4.29 -25.26 -15.58
CA ARG A 261 3.48 -25.68 -16.74
C ARG A 261 2.71 -24.53 -17.39
N LEU A 262 2.09 -23.66 -16.60
CA LEU A 262 1.09 -22.71 -17.10
C LEU A 262 1.63 -21.30 -17.37
N VAL A 263 2.78 -20.92 -16.79
CA VAL A 263 3.37 -19.60 -17.06
C VAL A 263 3.87 -19.46 -18.51
N PRO A 264 4.54 -20.46 -19.13
CA PRO A 264 5.00 -20.35 -20.51
C PRO A 264 3.87 -20.30 -21.54
N VAL A 265 2.76 -21.01 -21.28
CA VAL A 265 1.62 -21.17 -22.23
C VAL A 265 0.52 -20.11 -22.00
N ARG A 266 0.81 -19.05 -21.25
CA ARG A 266 -0.21 -18.03 -20.95
C ARG A 266 -0.47 -17.16 -22.21
N PRO A 267 -1.71 -16.69 -22.41
CA PRO A 267 -2.01 -15.79 -23.52
C PRO A 267 -1.34 -14.42 -23.30
N ALA A 268 -0.96 -13.77 -24.40
CA ALA A 268 -0.49 -12.38 -24.40
C ALA A 268 -1.57 -11.44 -23.85
N GLN A 269 -1.15 -10.38 -23.15
CA GLN A 269 -2.04 -9.47 -22.42
C GLN A 269 -1.91 -8.04 -22.97
N HIS A 270 -2.49 -7.78 -24.13
CA HIS A 270 -2.34 -6.50 -24.85
C HIS A 270 -2.99 -5.31 -24.13
N ALA A 271 -4.12 -5.48 -23.46
CA ALA A 271 -4.84 -4.39 -22.78
C ALA A 271 -4.40 -4.20 -21.32
N ARG A 272 -3.15 -4.54 -20.98
CA ARG A 272 -2.64 -4.52 -19.61
C ARG A 272 -1.42 -3.63 -19.47
N ARG A 273 -1.43 -2.82 -18.40
CA ARG A 273 -0.25 -2.10 -17.93
C ARG A 273 0.25 -2.70 -16.63
N LEU A 274 1.54 -3.02 -16.57
CA LEU A 274 2.16 -3.50 -15.34
C LEU A 274 2.73 -2.36 -14.53
N VAL A 275 2.29 -2.28 -13.28
CA VAL A 275 2.64 -1.21 -12.35
C VAL A 275 3.40 -1.81 -11.18
N ARG A 276 4.51 -1.17 -10.80
CA ARG A 276 5.26 -1.56 -9.60
C ARG A 276 4.46 -1.21 -8.34
N PRO A 277 4.65 -1.93 -7.22
CA PRO A 277 3.97 -1.62 -5.97
C PRO A 277 4.30 -0.18 -5.54
N THR A 278 3.26 0.66 -5.49
CA THR A 278 3.38 2.07 -5.07
C THR A 278 3.61 2.18 -3.55
N PRO A 279 4.08 3.33 -3.02
CA PRO A 279 4.21 3.55 -1.58
C PRO A 279 2.94 3.26 -0.79
N ARG A 280 1.76 3.51 -1.39
CA ARG A 280 0.46 3.17 -0.79
C ARG A 280 0.29 1.68 -0.53
N HIS A 281 0.67 0.82 -1.48
CA HIS A 281 0.58 -0.64 -1.30
C HIS A 281 1.50 -1.10 -0.17
N ARG A 282 2.72 -0.55 -0.11
CA ARG A 282 3.68 -0.85 0.97
C ARG A 282 3.15 -0.41 2.31
N MET A 283 2.62 0.80 2.40
CA MET A 283 2.07 1.33 3.64
C MET A 283 0.84 0.53 4.09
N LEU A 284 -0.05 0.14 3.17
CA LEU A 284 -1.17 -0.76 3.48
C LEU A 284 -0.68 -2.07 4.09
N LEU A 285 0.33 -2.70 3.49
CA LEU A 285 0.88 -3.96 4.01
C LEU A 285 1.55 -3.76 5.37
N VAL A 286 2.35 -2.71 5.55
CA VAL A 286 2.99 -2.39 6.83
C VAL A 286 1.94 -2.12 7.92
N THR A 287 0.93 -1.30 7.62
CA THR A 287 -0.16 -1.02 8.58
C THR A 287 -0.89 -2.30 8.91
N LEU A 288 -1.33 -3.09 7.93
CA LEU A 288 -2.03 -4.36 8.16
C LEU A 288 -1.18 -5.35 8.98
N SER A 289 0.10 -5.53 8.63
CA SER A 289 1.01 -6.39 9.38
C SER A 289 1.20 -5.90 10.81
N GLY A 290 1.36 -4.58 11.02
CA GLY A 290 1.45 -3.99 12.34
C GLY A 290 0.19 -4.20 13.18
N CYS A 291 -1.00 -4.11 12.57
CA CYS A 291 -2.27 -4.43 13.25
C CYS A 291 -2.28 -5.85 13.76
N ILE A 292 -1.95 -6.80 12.88
CA ILE A 292 -1.99 -8.24 13.21
C ILE A 292 -0.96 -8.58 14.28
N LEU A 293 0.26 -8.02 14.18
CA LEU A 293 1.29 -8.20 15.20
C LEU A 293 0.89 -7.58 16.54
N GLY A 294 0.24 -6.42 16.53
CA GLY A 294 -0.30 -5.79 17.74
C GLY A 294 -1.33 -6.69 18.44
N VAL A 295 -2.26 -7.27 17.68
CA VAL A 295 -3.23 -8.24 18.23
C VAL A 295 -2.51 -9.48 18.76
N ALA A 296 -1.58 -10.04 17.99
CA ALA A 296 -0.79 -11.21 18.43
C ALA A 296 0.00 -10.93 19.71
N TRP A 297 0.54 -9.72 19.87
CA TRP A 297 1.21 -9.30 21.11
C TRP A 297 0.25 -9.23 22.31
N VAL A 298 -0.96 -8.69 22.12
CA VAL A 298 -1.98 -8.62 23.17
C VAL A 298 -2.40 -10.03 23.61
N GLU A 299 -2.65 -10.94 22.68
CA GLU A 299 -2.97 -12.35 22.99
C GLU A 299 -1.77 -13.07 23.63
N GLY A 300 -0.56 -12.88 23.09
CA GLY A 300 0.67 -13.49 23.59
C GLY A 300 1.05 -13.05 25.01
N THR A 301 0.62 -11.87 25.43
CA THR A 301 0.82 -11.37 26.81
C THR A 301 -0.30 -11.74 27.77
N GLY A 302 -1.31 -12.48 27.32
CA GLY A 302 -2.46 -12.90 28.15
C GLY A 302 -3.47 -11.80 28.44
N ARG A 303 -3.38 -10.66 27.74
CA ARG A 303 -4.35 -9.55 27.88
C ARG A 303 -5.63 -9.77 27.07
N ALA A 304 -5.61 -10.72 26.14
CA ALA A 304 -6.75 -11.19 25.38
C ALA A 304 -6.65 -12.71 25.18
N ASP A 305 -7.77 -13.33 24.89
CA ASP A 305 -7.84 -14.76 24.63
C ASP A 305 -7.16 -15.14 23.32
N LEU A 306 -6.42 -16.25 23.34
CA LEU A 306 -5.73 -16.78 22.19
C LEU A 306 -6.73 -17.38 21.17
N PHE A 307 -7.23 -16.56 20.26
CA PHE A 307 -8.14 -16.99 19.19
C PHE A 307 -7.63 -16.58 17.81
N PHE A 308 -7.32 -15.29 17.63
CA PHE A 308 -6.95 -14.74 16.33
C PHE A 308 -5.57 -15.24 15.86
N SER A 309 -4.59 -15.31 16.76
CA SER A 309 -3.23 -15.73 16.43
C SER A 309 -3.17 -17.17 15.94
N VAL A 310 -4.04 -18.07 16.44
CA VAL A 310 -4.08 -19.47 15.98
C VAL A 310 -4.48 -19.54 14.50
N GLY A 311 -5.53 -18.81 14.12
CA GLY A 311 -5.99 -18.73 12.73
C GLY A 311 -4.96 -18.08 11.81
N VAL A 312 -4.33 -16.99 12.26
CA VAL A 312 -3.28 -16.31 11.49
C VAL A 312 -2.04 -17.19 11.33
N ALA A 313 -1.59 -17.87 12.39
CA ALA A 313 -0.45 -18.78 12.35
C ALA A 313 -0.70 -19.94 11.38
N ALA A 314 -1.83 -20.64 11.51
CA ALA A 314 -2.20 -21.74 10.62
C ALA A 314 -2.31 -21.27 9.16
N GLY A 315 -2.99 -20.15 8.92
CA GLY A 315 -3.12 -19.57 7.58
C GLY A 315 -1.79 -19.16 6.96
N ALA A 316 -0.87 -18.59 7.75
CA ALA A 316 0.46 -18.24 7.30
C ALA A 316 1.29 -19.49 6.95
N LEU A 317 1.26 -20.52 7.78
CA LEU A 317 1.97 -21.79 7.53
C LEU A 317 1.44 -22.51 6.27
N LEU A 318 0.13 -22.43 6.00
CA LEU A 318 -0.48 -22.96 4.78
C LEU A 318 -0.05 -22.20 3.51
N VAL A 319 0.03 -20.87 3.58
CA VAL A 319 0.17 -20.02 2.39
C VAL A 319 1.62 -19.63 2.08
N LEU A 320 2.46 -19.46 3.11
CA LEU A 320 3.83 -18.94 2.97
C LEU A 320 4.72 -19.81 2.05
N PRO A 321 4.73 -21.16 2.13
CA PRO A 321 5.52 -21.98 1.22
C PRO A 321 5.16 -21.76 -0.26
N ALA A 322 3.86 -21.65 -0.58
CA ALA A 322 3.40 -21.37 -1.94
C ALA A 322 3.77 -19.95 -2.40
N LEU A 323 3.71 -18.95 -1.50
CA LEU A 323 4.16 -17.59 -1.79
C LEU A 323 5.66 -17.50 -2.07
N LEU A 324 6.49 -18.24 -1.33
CA LEU A 324 7.93 -18.35 -1.59
C LEU A 324 8.21 -18.89 -3.01
N VAL A 325 7.46 -19.90 -3.44
CA VAL A 325 7.54 -20.42 -4.81
C VAL A 325 7.11 -19.36 -5.83
N VAL A 326 5.98 -18.67 -5.61
CA VAL A 326 5.52 -17.57 -6.48
C VAL A 326 6.58 -16.46 -6.57
N TRP A 327 7.17 -16.05 -5.45
CA TRP A 327 8.21 -15.04 -5.42
C TRP A 327 9.44 -15.49 -6.23
N ARG A 328 9.97 -16.70 -5.99
CA ARG A 328 11.12 -17.23 -6.72
C ARG A 328 10.86 -17.36 -8.23
N THR A 329 9.69 -17.84 -8.61
CA THR A 329 9.28 -17.93 -10.02
C THR A 329 9.11 -16.54 -10.64
N SER A 330 8.55 -15.57 -9.93
CA SER A 330 8.39 -14.21 -10.46
C SER A 330 9.72 -13.46 -10.65
N TRP A 331 10.72 -13.82 -9.85
CA TRP A 331 12.04 -13.23 -9.96
C TRP A 331 12.78 -13.71 -11.20
N ARG A 332 12.77 -15.03 -11.46
CA ARG A 332 13.39 -15.67 -12.63
C ARG A 332 12.52 -15.66 -13.90
N GLY A 333 11.22 -15.44 -13.72
CA GLY A 333 10.22 -15.52 -14.76
C GLY A 333 10.16 -14.27 -15.64
N PRO A 334 9.26 -14.31 -16.63
CA PRO A 334 9.12 -13.25 -17.63
C PRO A 334 8.63 -11.93 -16.99
N ALA A 335 9.13 -10.80 -17.51
CA ALA A 335 8.96 -9.47 -16.91
C ALA A 335 7.50 -8.97 -16.92
N ASP A 336 6.68 -9.52 -17.81
CA ASP A 336 5.26 -9.22 -18.01
C ASP A 336 4.32 -10.04 -17.08
N LEU A 337 4.85 -10.81 -16.13
CA LEU A 337 4.02 -11.57 -15.18
C LEU A 337 3.36 -10.65 -14.13
N ALA A 338 2.03 -10.60 -14.14
CA ALA A 338 1.25 -9.95 -13.09
C ALA A 338 1.13 -10.83 -11.83
N LEU A 339 1.11 -10.20 -10.64
CA LEU A 339 0.98 -10.91 -9.36
C LEU A 339 -0.32 -11.74 -9.31
N VAL A 340 -1.44 -11.17 -9.76
CA VAL A 340 -2.75 -11.84 -9.71
C VAL A 340 -2.77 -13.12 -10.54
N ASP A 341 -2.06 -13.16 -11.65
CA ASP A 341 -1.96 -14.33 -12.51
C ASP A 341 -1.09 -15.40 -11.86
N ALA A 342 0.06 -15.00 -11.30
CA ALA A 342 0.94 -15.92 -10.58
C ALA A 342 0.23 -16.58 -9.40
N LEU A 343 -0.52 -15.80 -8.59
CA LEU A 343 -1.31 -16.34 -7.48
C LEU A 343 -2.46 -17.22 -7.96
N ARG A 344 -3.19 -16.82 -9.01
CA ARG A 344 -4.29 -17.63 -9.56
C ARG A 344 -3.80 -18.96 -10.14
N ILE A 345 -2.68 -18.96 -10.85
CA ILE A 345 -2.05 -20.18 -11.37
C ILE A 345 -1.59 -21.07 -10.21
N ALA A 346 -0.89 -20.50 -9.23
CA ALA A 346 -0.39 -21.26 -8.08
C ALA A 346 -1.54 -21.93 -7.30
N PHE A 347 -2.52 -21.14 -6.85
CA PHE A 347 -3.57 -21.62 -5.95
C PHE A 347 -4.71 -22.34 -6.66
N ARG A 348 -5.11 -21.89 -7.86
CA ARG A 348 -6.28 -22.45 -8.58
C ARG A 348 -5.91 -23.30 -9.79
N GLY A 349 -4.67 -23.29 -10.26
CA GLY A 349 -4.27 -24.02 -11.47
C GLY A 349 -4.97 -23.53 -12.74
N ARG A 350 -5.46 -22.29 -12.76
CA ARG A 350 -6.18 -21.70 -13.91
C ARG A 350 -5.35 -20.59 -14.54
N GLN A 351 -5.35 -20.54 -15.86
CA GLN A 351 -4.84 -19.39 -16.60
C GLN A 351 -5.75 -18.17 -16.39
N SER A 352 -5.17 -16.98 -16.51
CA SER A 352 -5.96 -15.75 -16.43
C SER A 352 -6.60 -15.45 -17.78
N ARG A 353 -7.86 -15.02 -17.73
CA ARG A 353 -8.55 -14.45 -18.89
C ARG A 353 -7.78 -13.24 -19.41
N VAL A 354 -7.80 -13.04 -20.73
CA VAL A 354 -7.22 -11.86 -21.38
C VAL A 354 -7.91 -10.61 -20.80
N ASP A 355 -7.11 -9.68 -20.29
CA ASP A 355 -7.63 -8.41 -19.81
C ASP A 355 -8.18 -7.61 -21.01
N THR A 356 -9.34 -6.97 -20.81
CA THR A 356 -9.93 -6.05 -21.78
C THR A 356 -9.63 -4.60 -21.39
N PHE A 357 -9.69 -3.70 -22.36
CA PHE A 357 -9.67 -2.26 -22.08
C PHE A 357 -10.82 -1.90 -21.13
N GLN A 358 -10.57 -0.93 -20.26
CA GLN A 358 -11.54 -0.47 -19.29
C GLN A 358 -11.73 1.03 -19.45
N GLU A 359 -12.94 1.51 -19.19
CA GLU A 359 -13.16 2.94 -19.04
C GLU A 359 -12.31 3.48 -17.88
N GLY A 360 -11.57 4.54 -18.18
CA GLY A 360 -10.74 5.24 -17.21
C GLY A 360 -10.61 6.70 -17.58
N LEU A 361 -9.62 7.32 -16.97
CA LEU A 361 -9.33 8.73 -17.15
C LEU A 361 -7.99 8.87 -17.89
N VAL A 362 -8.01 9.62 -18.99
CA VAL A 362 -6.84 9.94 -19.81
C VAL A 362 -6.56 11.43 -19.75
N PRO A 363 -5.29 11.88 -19.80
CA PRO A 363 -4.98 13.31 -19.90
C PRO A 363 -5.60 13.91 -21.16
N ALA A 364 -6.18 15.10 -21.05
CA ALA A 364 -6.55 15.87 -22.23
C ALA A 364 -5.27 16.19 -23.03
N LEU A 365 -5.20 15.69 -24.27
CA LEU A 365 -4.18 16.12 -25.21
C LEU A 365 -4.60 17.49 -25.74
N VAL A 366 -4.11 18.54 -25.10
CA VAL A 366 -4.23 19.90 -25.63
C VAL A 366 -3.01 20.12 -26.50
N ALA A 367 -3.21 20.49 -27.77
CA ALA A 367 -2.12 20.91 -28.63
C ALA A 367 -1.37 22.04 -27.92
N THR A 368 -0.08 21.84 -27.66
CA THR A 368 0.77 22.92 -27.19
C THR A 368 1.18 23.71 -28.41
N ASP A 369 0.70 24.95 -28.51
CA ASP A 369 1.13 25.93 -29.51
C ASP A 369 2.66 26.12 -29.51
#